data_AF-A0A5S4TBQ8-F1
#
_entry.id   AF-A0A5S4TBQ8-F1
#
_cell.length_a   1.000
_cell.length_b   1.000
_cell.length_c   1.000
_cell.angle_alpha   90.00
_cell.angle_beta   90.00
_cell.angle_gamma   90.00
#
_symmetry.space_group_name_H-M   'P 1'
#
loop_
_entity.id
_entity.type
_entity.pdbx_description
1 polymer ?
#
loop_
_entity_poly.entity_id
_entity_poly.type
_entity_poly.pdbx_seq_one_letter_code
_entity_poly.pdbx_strand_id
1 'polypeptide(L)'
;LILVYVILNPFLEELVMRGLVMRYILPKYPYVAIIVSAWLFAGMHYTTSWIHSFLYMASGLVYAYSYYKTNRLIVPISIHAVTNLISLLFIANS
;
A
#
# COMPACT_ATOMS: atom_id res chain seq x y z
N LEU A 1 -16.84 10.51 2.96
CA LEU A 1 -16.40 9.37 2.13
C LEU A 1 -15.02 9.59 1.53
N ILE A 2 -14.82 10.66 0.74
CA ILE A 2 -13.51 10.99 0.12
C ILE A 2 -12.38 11.05 1.17
N LEU A 3 -12.55 11.81 2.25
CA LEU A 3 -11.52 11.94 3.30
C LEU A 3 -11.10 10.57 3.89
N VAL A 4 -12.06 9.68 4.14
CA VAL A 4 -11.78 8.37 4.73
C VAL A 4 -11.06 7.47 3.72
N TYR A 5 -11.59 7.36 2.50
CA TYR A 5 -11.07 6.45 1.48
C TYR A 5 -9.70 6.88 0.91
N VAL A 6 -9.50 8.19 0.76
CA VAL A 6 -8.33 8.77 0.10
C VAL A 6 -7.23 9.13 1.09
N ILE A 7 -7.56 9.50 2.33
CA ILE A 7 -6.57 9.98 3.30
C ILE A 7 -6.44 9.01 4.47
N LEU A 8 -7.52 8.75 5.20
CA LEU A 8 -7.43 8.01 6.47
C LEU A 8 -7.05 6.54 6.27
N ASN A 9 -7.68 5.84 5.33
CA ASN A 9 -7.39 4.44 5.03
C ASN A 9 -5.93 4.25 4.56
N PRO A 10 -5.46 4.95 3.50
CA PRO A 10 -4.05 4.90 3.11
C PRO A 10 -3.11 5.21 4.26
N PHE A 11 -3.39 6.25 5.05
CA PHE A 11 -2.55 6.58 6.20
C PHE A 11 -2.41 5.41 7.19
N LEU A 12 -3.52 4.78 7.58
CA LEU A 12 -3.51 3.67 8.53
C LEU A 12 -2.85 2.42 7.95
N GLU A 13 -3.19 2.06 6.71
CA GLU A 13 -2.61 0.90 6.03
C GLU A 13 -1.09 1.04 5.88
N GLU A 14 -0.62 2.22 5.47
CA GLU A 14 0.81 2.52 5.37
C GLU A 14 1.50 2.55 6.73
N LEU A 15 0.85 3.06 7.78
CA LEU A 15 1.40 3.06 9.13
C LEU A 15 1.63 1.63 9.64
N VAL A 16 0.69 0.72 9.40
CA VAL A 16 0.84 -0.69 9.78
C VAL A 16 1.88 -1.38 8.90
N MET A 17 1.77 -1.28 7.58
CA MET A 17 2.67 -2.01 6.67
C MET A 17 4.11 -1.48 6.73
N ARG A 18 4.32 -0.16 6.73
CA ARG A 18 5.68 0.43 6.64
C ARG A 18 6.20 0.81 8.01
N GLY A 19 5.34 1.39 8.85
CA GLY A 19 5.69 1.84 10.20
C GLY A 19 5.88 0.72 11.21
N LEU A 20 5.18 -0.41 11.07
CA LEU A 20 5.31 -1.59 11.93
C LEU A 20 6.01 -2.75 11.22
N VAL A 21 5.40 -3.32 10.17
CA VAL A 21 5.88 -4.57 9.54
C VAL A 21 7.26 -4.37 8.90
N MET A 22 7.38 -3.46 7.93
CA MET A 22 8.69 -3.23 7.28
C MET A 22 9.71 -2.71 8.27
N ARG A 23 9.36 -1.83 9.20
CA ARG A 23 10.31 -1.29 10.18
C ARG A 23 11.02 -2.37 11.00
N TYR A 24 10.35 -3.50 11.28
CA TYR A 24 10.95 -4.64 11.97
C TYR A 24 11.88 -5.48 11.07
N ILE A 25 11.50 -5.72 9.82
CA ILE A 25 12.19 -6.66 8.92
C ILE A 25 13.31 -5.98 8.11
N LEU A 26 13.06 -4.74 7.66
CA LEU A 26 13.90 -3.96 6.73
C LEU A 26 15.38 -3.85 7.16
N PRO A 27 15.72 -3.65 8.46
CA PRO A 27 17.12 -3.52 8.87
C PRO A 27 17.96 -4.77 8.63
N LYS A 28 17.34 -5.96 8.61
CA LYS A 28 18.02 -7.25 8.45
C LYS A 28 17.83 -7.85 7.06
N TYR A 29 16.63 -7.72 6.50
CA TYR A 29 16.26 -8.39 5.25
C TYR A 29 15.43 -7.47 4.34
N PRO A 30 16.06 -6.53 3.61
CA PRO A 30 15.34 -5.48 2.87
C PRO A 30 14.42 -6.04 1.78
N TYR A 31 14.88 -7.01 0.99
CA TYR A 31 14.06 -7.62 -0.06
C TYR A 31 12.92 -8.46 0.51
N VAL A 32 13.15 -9.15 1.64
CA VAL A 32 12.11 -9.90 2.34
C VAL A 32 11.06 -8.96 2.90
N ALA A 33 11.46 -7.82 3.48
CA ALA A 33 10.55 -6.80 3.99
C ALA A 33 9.61 -6.28 2.88
N ILE A 34 10.14 -6.05 1.68
CA ILE A 34 9.35 -5.61 0.53
C ILE A 34 8.32 -6.67 0.12
N ILE A 35 8.75 -7.91 -0.08
CA ILE A 35 7.89 -9.01 -0.54
C ILE A 35 6.81 -9.33 0.50
N VAL A 36 7.20 -9.48 1.78
CA VAL A 36 6.28 -9.78 2.88
C VAL A 36 5.27 -8.65 3.06
N SER A 37 5.73 -7.39 3.06
CA SER A 37 4.82 -6.25 3.19
C SER A 37 3.82 -6.18 2.04
N ALA A 38 4.24 -6.43 0.79
CA ALA A 38 3.34 -6.41 -0.36
C ALA A 38 2.34 -7.58 -0.33
N TRP A 39 2.78 -8.77 0.08
CA TRP A 39 1.90 -9.94 0.20
C TRP A 39 0.85 -9.76 1.30
N LEU A 40 1.25 -9.24 2.46
CA LEU A 40 0.31 -8.90 3.53
C LEU A 40 -0.67 -7.79 3.10
N PHE A 41 -0.18 -6.78 2.38
CA PHE A 41 -1.04 -5.71 1.83
C PHE A 41 -2.13 -6.27 0.90
N ALA A 42 -1.75 -7.15 -0.03
CA ALA A 42 -2.72 -7.84 -0.87
C ALA A 42 -3.68 -8.73 -0.07
N GLY A 43 -3.18 -9.42 0.95
CA GLY A 43 -3.98 -10.27 1.84
C GLY A 43 -5.04 -9.52 2.65
N MET A 44 -4.81 -8.24 2.99
CA MET A 44 -5.82 -7.39 3.63
C MET A 44 -6.97 -7.01 2.69
N HIS A 45 -6.77 -7.13 1.37
CA HIS A 45 -7.73 -6.76 0.34
C HIS A 45 -8.37 -8.00 -0.29
N TYR A 46 -9.21 -8.69 0.48
CA TYR A 46 -9.87 -9.90 0.00
C TYR A 46 -10.72 -9.63 -1.24
N THR A 47 -10.48 -10.41 -2.29
CA THR A 47 -11.22 -10.38 -3.56
C THR A 47 -11.25 -11.78 -4.18
N THR A 48 -12.32 -12.07 -4.91
CA THR A 48 -12.48 -13.33 -5.66
C THR A 48 -11.85 -13.27 -7.05
N SER A 49 -11.44 -12.08 -7.51
CA SER A 49 -10.80 -11.91 -8.81
C SER A 49 -9.29 -11.96 -8.70
N TRP A 50 -8.69 -12.93 -9.38
CA TRP A 50 -7.23 -13.10 -9.43
C TRP A 50 -6.51 -11.84 -9.96
N ILE A 51 -7.14 -11.11 -10.89
CA ILE A 51 -6.60 -9.87 -11.46
C ILE A 51 -6.53 -8.79 -10.37
N HIS A 52 -7.60 -8.61 -9.59
CA HIS A 52 -7.59 -7.63 -8.51
C HIS A 52 -6.60 -7.99 -7.40
N SER A 53 -6.47 -9.28 -7.05
CA SER A 53 -5.44 -9.74 -6.10
C SER A 53 -4.03 -9.40 -6.58
N PHE A 54 -3.75 -9.61 -7.88
CA PHE A 54 -2.47 -9.24 -8.47
C PHE A 54 -2.23 -7.73 -8.45
N LEU A 55 -3.26 -6.92 -8.74
CA LEU A 55 -3.15 -5.46 -8.68
C LEU A 55 -2.87 -4.96 -7.25
N TYR A 56 -3.52 -5.52 -6.23
CA TYR A 56 -3.22 -5.17 -4.84
C TYR A 56 -1.79 -5.55 -4.44
N MET A 57 -1.30 -6.71 -4.88
CA MET A 57 0.11 -7.09 -4.69
C MET A 57 1.05 -6.09 -5.37
N ALA A 58 0.78 -5.72 -6.63
CA ALA A 58 1.59 -4.77 -7.38
C ALA A 58 1.62 -3.38 -6.71
N SER A 59 0.47 -2.87 -6.25
CA SER A 59 0.40 -1.65 -5.45
C SER A 59 1.21 -1.76 -4.16
N GLY A 60 1.06 -2.87 -3.43
CA GLY A 60 1.84 -3.18 -2.24
C GLY A 60 3.36 -3.16 -2.48
N LEU A 61 3.81 -3.70 -3.62
CA LEU A 61 5.21 -3.66 -4.04
C LEU A 61 5.68 -2.24 -4.33
N VAL A 62 4.89 -1.44 -5.06
CA VAL A 62 5.23 -0.04 -5.36
C VAL A 62 5.38 0.79 -4.08
N TYR A 63 4.42 0.67 -3.16
CA TYR A 63 4.45 1.41 -1.89
C TYR A 63 5.58 0.91 -0.96
N ALA A 64 5.82 -0.40 -0.91
CA ALA A 64 6.93 -0.95 -0.12
C ALA A 64 8.30 -0.53 -0.69
N TYR A 65 8.46 -0.56 -2.00
CA TYR A 65 9.69 -0.12 -2.66
C TYR A 65 9.94 1.38 -2.50
N SER A 66 8.90 2.21 -2.62
CA SER A 66 9.05 3.67 -2.41
C SER A 66 9.47 3.99 -0.98
N TYR A 67 8.94 3.27 0.02
CA TYR A 67 9.41 3.37 1.41
C TYR A 67 10.85 2.90 1.56
N TYR A 68 11.22 1.74 0.99
CA TYR A 68 12.59 1.23 1.02
C TYR A 68 13.61 2.23 0.45
N LYS A 69 13.27 2.89 -0.66
CA LYS A 69 14.15 3.85 -1.32
C LYS A 69 14.27 5.19 -0.61
N THR A 70 13.19 5.64 0.04
CA THR A 70 13.13 7.00 0.58
C THR A 70 13.25 7.07 2.10
N ASN A 71 12.98 5.95 2.80
CA ASN A 71 12.84 5.85 4.25
C ASN A 71 11.90 6.92 4.84
N ARG A 72 10.86 7.30 4.08
CA ARG A 72 9.90 8.35 4.44
C ARG A 72 8.48 7.81 4.27
N LEU A 73 7.70 7.74 5.35
CA LEU A 73 6.31 7.27 5.32
C LEU A 73 5.39 8.14 4.45
N ILE A 74 5.67 9.45 4.36
CA ILE A 74 4.86 10.37 3.56
C ILE A 74 4.87 10.01 2.06
N VAL A 75 5.93 9.36 1.58
CA VAL A 75 6.05 8.99 0.16
C VAL A 75 5.05 7.91 -0.25
N PRO A 76 5.03 6.70 0.37
CA PRO A 76 4.02 5.70 0.04
C PRO A 76 2.60 6.17 0.42
N ILE A 77 2.41 6.94 1.50
CA ILE A 77 1.10 7.52 1.84
C ILE A 77 0.59 8.40 0.69
N SER A 78 1.45 9.27 0.14
CA SER A 78 1.05 10.16 -0.96
C SER A 78 0.72 9.37 -2.22
N ILE A 79 1.55 8.38 -2.59
CA ILE A 79 1.31 7.55 -3.78
C ILE A 79 -0.01 6.78 -3.62
N HIS A 80 -0.23 6.17 -2.46
CA HIS A 80 -1.44 5.41 -2.16
C HIS A 80 -2.68 6.31 -2.15
N ALA A 81 -2.63 7.47 -1.50
CA ALA A 81 -3.72 8.44 -1.51
C ALA A 81 -4.09 8.89 -2.94
N VAL A 82 -3.09 9.23 -3.77
CA VAL A 82 -3.32 9.59 -5.18
C VAL A 82 -3.94 8.43 -5.95
N THR A 83 -3.45 7.20 -5.75
CA THR A 83 -4.01 6.01 -6.42
C THR A 83 -5.47 5.80 -6.03
N ASN A 84 -5.81 5.91 -4.74
CA ASN A 84 -7.18 5.76 -4.25
C ASN A 84 -8.09 6.89 -4.75
N LEU A 85 -7.59 8.12 -4.85
CA LEU A 85 -8.35 9.22 -5.44
C LEU A 85 -8.68 8.94 -6.90
N ILE A 86 -7.70 8.49 -7.69
CA ILE A 86 -7.90 8.13 -9.10
C ILE A 86 -8.93 7.00 -9.21
N SER A 87 -8.80 5.92 -8.43
CA SER A 87 -9.77 4.82 -8.42
C SER A 87 -11.17 5.27 -8.03
N LEU A 88 -11.30 6.12 -7.02
CA LEU A 88 -12.60 6.66 -6.60
C LEU A 88 -13.25 7.50 -7.71
N LEU A 89 -12.48 8.32 -8.41
CA LEU A 89 -12.98 9.11 -9.54
C LEU A 89 -13.41 8.22 -10.70
N PHE A 90 -12.69 7.14 -11.01
CA PHE A 90 -13.12 6.19 -12.04
C PHE A 90 -14.45 5.53 -11.67
N ILE A 91 -14.59 5.05 -10.44
CA ILE A 91 -15.81 4.40 -9.96
C ILE A 91 -17.00 5.38 -9.90
N ALA A 92 -16.76 6.64 -9.53
CA ALA A 92 -17.82 7.65 -9.44
C ALA A 92 -18.37 8.10 -10.82
N ASN A 93 -17.62 7.86 -11.91
CA ASN A 93 -18.00 8.22 -13.27
C ASN A 93 -18.38 7.00 -14.15
N SER A 94 -18.37 5.79 -13.58
CA SER A 94 -18.75 4.53 -14.23
C SER A 94 -20.13 4.08 -13.78
#